data_AF-M1BK22-F1
#
_entry.id   AF-M1BK22-F1
#
_cell.length_a   1.000
_cell.length_b   1.000
_cell.length_c   1.000
_cell.angle_alpha   90.00
_cell.angle_beta   90.00
_cell.angle_gamma   90.00
#
_symmetry.space_group_name_H-M   'P 1'
#
loop_
_entity.id
_entity.type
_entity.pdbx_description
1 polymer ?
#
loop_
_entity_poly.entity_id
_entity_poly.type
_entity_poly.pdbx_seq_one_letter_code
_entity_poly.pdbx_strand_id
1 'polypeptide(L)'
;MQINNFIGPIPASVGNLSKLRWLDLADNKLSGPLPISRGSTAGLDMLVHTKHFHLGRNQFSGEIPDQLFSSNMTLKHLLLEQNQLTGKIPLSLGLVQTLEVVMF
;
A
#
# COMPACT_ATOMS: atom_id res chain seq x y z
N MET A 1 -16.33 2.74 -1.35
CA MET A 1 -16.57 1.33 -1.02
C MET A 1 -16.75 0.56 -2.32
N GLN A 2 -15.66 -0.01 -2.84
CA GLN A 2 -15.70 -0.88 -4.01
C GLN A 2 -15.62 -2.33 -3.54
N ILE A 3 -16.77 -2.94 -3.27
CA ILE A 3 -16.85 -4.34 -2.88
C ILE A 3 -16.71 -5.19 -4.14
N ASN A 4 -15.62 -5.97 -4.23
CA ASN A 4 -15.40 -6.92 -5.31
C ASN A 4 -14.91 -8.26 -4.73
N ASN A 5 -14.81 -9.27 -5.59
CA ASN A 5 -14.26 -10.58 -5.23
C ASN A 5 -12.85 -10.77 -5.81
N PHE A 6 -12.04 -9.70 -5.90
CA PHE A 6 -10.67 -9.85 -6.38
C PHE A 6 -9.87 -10.72 -5.41
N ILE A 7 -9.08 -11.63 -5.98
CA ILE A 7 -8.28 -12.63 -5.27
C ILE A 7 -6.83 -12.57 -5.73
N GLY A 8 -5.93 -13.15 -4.92
CA GLY A 8 -4.50 -13.19 -5.22
C GLY A 8 -3.78 -11.89 -4.83
N PRO A 9 -2.49 -11.76 -5.17
CA PRO A 9 -1.70 -10.61 -4.81
C PRO A 9 -1.99 -9.38 -5.67
N ILE A 10 -1.65 -8.20 -5.14
CA ILE A 10 -1.57 -6.98 -5.95
C ILE A 10 -0.46 -7.20 -6.98
N PRO A 11 -0.73 -7.07 -8.29
CA PRO A 11 0.32 -7.16 -9.30
C PRO A 11 1.34 -6.03 -9.12
N ALA A 12 2.62 -6.37 -9.18
CA ALA A 12 3.72 -5.42 -9.02
C ALA A 12 3.67 -4.27 -10.07
N SER A 13 3.09 -4.54 -11.24
CA SER A 13 2.85 -3.57 -12.31
C SER A 13 1.96 -2.40 -11.93
N VAL A 14 1.19 -2.48 -10.83
CA VAL A 14 0.44 -1.34 -10.27
C VAL A 14 1.39 -0.17 -9.97
N GLY A 15 2.65 -0.44 -9.60
CA GLY A 15 3.67 0.57 -9.38
C GLY A 15 4.00 1.44 -10.61
N ASN A 16 3.66 0.99 -11.82
CA ASN A 16 3.88 1.77 -13.05
C ASN A 16 2.86 2.91 -13.22
N LEU A 17 1.81 2.96 -12.41
CA LEU A 17 0.77 3.99 -12.46
C LEU A 17 1.26 5.28 -11.78
N SER A 18 2.33 5.89 -12.30
CA SER A 18 3.05 7.03 -11.68
C SER A 18 2.20 8.28 -11.42
N LYS A 19 1.05 8.39 -12.09
CA LYS A 19 0.09 9.49 -11.94
C LYS A 19 -1.09 9.16 -11.03
N LEU A 20 -1.13 7.96 -10.45
CA LEU A 20 -2.22 7.51 -9.59
C LEU A 20 -2.32 8.42 -8.36
N ARG A 21 -3.55 8.82 -8.03
CA ARG A 21 -3.85 9.66 -6.87
C ARG A 21 -4.65 8.91 -5.81
N TRP A 22 -5.38 7.88 -6.23
CA TRP A 22 -6.27 7.12 -5.38
C TRP A 22 -6.14 5.64 -5.74
N LEU A 23 -5.72 4.84 -4.77
CA LEU A 23 -5.72 3.38 -4.84
C LEU A 23 -6.65 2.87 -3.73
N ASP A 24 -7.84 2.44 -4.11
CA ASP A 24 -8.82 1.84 -3.22
C ASP A 24 -9.12 0.43 -3.69
N LEU A 25 -8.58 -0.54 -2.95
CA LEU A 25 -8.76 -1.97 -3.14
C LEU A 25 -9.40 -2.61 -1.91
N ALA A 26 -10.02 -1.79 -1.04
CA ALA A 26 -10.61 -2.28 0.19
C ALA A 26 -11.80 -3.21 -0.08
N ASP A 27 -12.19 -3.97 0.93
CA ASP A 27 -13.34 -4.88 0.88
C ASP A 27 -13.22 -5.93 -0.26
N ASN A 28 -12.09 -6.63 -0.31
CA ASN A 28 -11.79 -7.67 -1.30
C ASN A 28 -11.20 -8.93 -0.64
N LYS A 29 -10.72 -9.89 -1.44
CA LYS A 29 -10.06 -11.12 -1.00
C LYS A 29 -8.61 -11.19 -1.50
N LEU A 30 -7.98 -10.03 -1.70
CA LEU A 30 -6.58 -9.95 -2.11
C LEU A 30 -5.68 -10.46 -0.99
N SER A 31 -4.57 -11.11 -1.32
CA SER A 31 -3.72 -11.82 -0.38
C SER A 31 -2.24 -11.71 -0.69
N GLY A 32 -1.37 -12.23 0.19
CA GLY A 32 0.07 -12.18 0.02
C GLY A 32 0.69 -10.85 0.47
N PRO A 33 1.99 -10.62 0.22
CA PRO A 33 2.70 -9.43 0.68
C PRO A 33 2.41 -8.20 -0.18
N LEU A 34 2.63 -7.01 0.39
CA LEU A 34 2.61 -5.76 -0.36
C LEU A 34 3.79 -5.74 -1.35
N PRO A 35 3.56 -5.56 -2.67
CA PRO A 35 4.64 -5.62 -3.65
C PRO A 35 5.53 -4.38 -3.58
N ILE A 36 6.83 -4.60 -3.47
CA ILE A 36 7.88 -3.58 -3.46
C ILE A 36 8.77 -3.76 -4.69
N SER A 37 9.27 -2.65 -5.22
CA SER A 37 10.13 -2.64 -6.38
C SER A 37 11.41 -3.45 -6.17
N ARG A 38 11.76 -4.26 -7.16
CA ARG A 38 12.97 -5.11 -7.17
C ARG A 38 13.52 -5.21 -8.59
N GLY A 39 14.73 -4.68 -8.80
CA GLY A 39 15.34 -4.65 -10.13
C GLY A 39 14.49 -3.84 -11.12
N SER A 40 14.06 -4.47 -12.21
CA SER A 40 13.16 -3.87 -13.21
C SER A 40 11.67 -4.01 -12.88
N THR A 41 11.32 -4.68 -11.77
CA THR A 41 9.93 -4.87 -11.35
C THR A 41 9.47 -3.71 -10.48
N ALA A 42 8.39 -3.05 -10.86
CA ALA A 42 7.80 -1.95 -10.10
C ALA A 42 7.11 -2.42 -8.82
N GLY A 43 6.77 -1.50 -7.92
CA GLY A 43 6.06 -1.80 -6.68
C GLY A 43 5.27 -0.60 -6.15
N LEU A 44 4.54 -0.79 -5.05
CA LEU A 44 3.74 0.26 -4.43
C LEU A 44 4.57 1.45 -3.95
N ASP A 45 5.84 1.22 -3.61
CA ASP A 45 6.83 2.24 -3.25
C ASP A 45 7.05 3.27 -4.37
N MET A 46 6.78 2.92 -5.63
CA MET A 46 6.91 3.84 -6.76
C MET A 46 5.73 4.81 -6.92
N LEU A 47 4.63 4.61 -6.18
CA LEU A 47 3.40 5.40 -6.30
C LEU A 47 3.43 6.70 -5.48
N VAL A 48 4.53 7.44 -5.60
CA VAL A 48 4.85 8.62 -4.77
C VAL A 48 3.81 9.76 -4.84
N HIS A 49 3.04 9.84 -5.93
CA HIS A 49 2.00 10.85 -6.10
C HIS A 49 0.63 10.48 -5.51
N THR A 50 0.50 9.26 -4.99
CA THR A 50 -0.77 8.77 -4.44
C THR A 50 -1.09 9.49 -3.15
N LYS A 51 -2.37 9.88 -3.02
CA LYS A 51 -2.91 10.57 -1.84
C LYS A 51 -3.64 9.60 -0.91
N HIS A 52 -4.22 8.55 -1.47
CA HIS A 52 -5.05 7.60 -0.72
C HIS A 52 -4.65 6.17 -1.08
N PHE A 53 -4.17 5.45 -0.07
CA PHE A 53 -3.94 4.01 -0.09
C PHE A 53 -4.94 3.36 0.86
N HIS A 54 -5.94 2.71 0.29
CA HIS A 54 -6.93 1.97 1.04
C HIS A 54 -6.91 0.51 0.60
N LEU A 55 -6.23 -0.30 1.41
CA LEU A 55 -6.05 -1.74 1.23
C LEU A 55 -6.70 -2.55 2.36
N GLY A 56 -7.48 -1.87 3.22
CA GLY A 56 -8.15 -2.47 4.36
C GLY A 56 -9.12 -3.58 3.97
N ARG A 57 -9.46 -4.45 4.93
CA ARG A 57 -10.41 -5.57 4.75
C ARG A 57 -10.04 -6.48 3.57
N ASN A 58 -8.82 -6.98 3.62
CA ASN A 58 -8.28 -7.97 2.69
C ASN A 58 -7.57 -9.08 3.49
N GLN A 59 -6.74 -9.87 2.82
CA GLN A 59 -5.98 -10.97 3.40
C GLN A 59 -4.46 -10.76 3.20
N PHE A 60 -4.01 -9.50 3.12
CA PHE A 60 -2.58 -9.20 2.99
C PHE A 60 -1.82 -9.68 4.21
N SER A 61 -0.64 -10.25 4.01
CA SER A 61 0.13 -10.97 5.03
C SER A 61 1.61 -10.63 4.98
N GLY A 62 2.33 -10.87 6.07
CA GLY A 62 3.75 -10.54 6.20
C GLY A 62 3.94 -9.13 6.74
N GLU A 63 5.19 -8.65 6.72
CA GLU A 63 5.52 -7.33 7.26
C GLU A 63 5.26 -6.22 6.24
N ILE A 64 5.02 -5.01 6.75
CA ILE A 64 5.00 -3.80 5.94
C ILE A 64 6.46 -3.43 5.66
N PRO A 65 6.94 -3.46 4.41
CA PRO A 65 8.36 -3.25 4.14
C PRO A 65 8.78 -1.81 4.42
N ASP A 66 9.96 -1.60 5.01
CA ASP A 66 10.50 -0.25 5.25
C ASP A 66 10.64 0.56 3.95
N GLN A 67 10.94 -0.10 2.83
CA GLN A 67 11.09 0.51 1.53
C GLN A 67 9.77 1.00 0.93
N LEU A 68 8.61 0.65 1.53
CA LEU A 68 7.30 1.10 1.05
C LEU A 68 7.16 2.62 1.13
N PHE A 69 7.84 3.28 2.07
CA PHE A 69 7.67 4.71 2.33
C PHE A 69 8.96 5.49 2.06
N SER A 70 8.81 6.66 1.44
CA SER A 70 9.90 7.57 1.12
C SER A 70 9.48 9.03 1.32
N SER A 71 10.46 9.91 1.49
CA SER A 71 10.24 11.34 1.77
C SER A 71 9.59 12.12 0.62
N ASN A 72 9.61 11.58 -0.60
CA ASN A 72 8.95 12.18 -1.77
C ASN A 72 7.49 11.75 -1.93
N MET A 73 7.00 10.84 -1.08
CA MET A 73 5.60 10.45 -1.10
C MET A 73 4.72 11.60 -0.63
N THR A 74 3.51 11.61 -1.16
CA THR A 74 2.54 12.67 -0.85
C THR A 74 1.23 12.12 -0.30
N LEU A 75 1.31 10.95 0.34
CA LEU A 75 0.20 10.19 0.90
C LEU A 75 -0.44 10.93 2.07
N LYS A 76 -1.77 11.00 2.07
CA LYS A 76 -2.57 11.58 3.14
C LYS A 76 -3.21 10.50 4.00
N HIS A 77 -3.80 9.49 3.35
CA HIS A 77 -4.49 8.41 4.04
C HIS A 77 -3.83 7.08 3.72
N LEU A 78 -3.42 6.36 4.77
CA LEU A 78 -2.94 5.00 4.73
C LEU A 78 -3.87 4.12 5.56
N LEU A 79 -4.64 3.27 4.91
CA LEU A 79 -5.66 2.43 5.52
C LEU A 79 -5.35 0.97 5.16
N LEU A 80 -4.80 0.23 6.13
CA LEU A 80 -4.37 -1.17 6.01
C LEU A 80 -5.11 -2.10 6.98
N GLU A 81 -6.10 -1.57 7.71
CA GLU A 81 -6.81 -2.26 8.77
C GLU A 81 -7.50 -3.54 8.31
N GLN A 82 -7.71 -4.48 9.25
CA GLN A 82 -8.41 -5.74 8.98
C GLN A 82 -7.71 -6.56 7.87
N ASN A 83 -6.39 -6.67 7.95
CA ASN A 83 -5.55 -7.60 7.18
C ASN A 83 -4.84 -8.59 8.13
N GLN A 84 -3.94 -9.41 7.60
CA GLN A 84 -3.09 -10.35 8.33
C GLN A 84 -1.63 -9.87 8.36
N LEU A 85 -1.41 -8.55 8.31
CA LEU A 85 -0.08 -7.95 8.36
C LEU A 85 0.52 -8.13 9.76
N THR A 86 1.83 -8.37 9.81
CA THR A 86 2.58 -8.65 11.04
C THR A 86 3.79 -7.72 11.15
N GLY A 87 4.57 -7.87 12.23
CA GLY A 87 5.80 -7.11 12.41
C GLY A 87 5.55 -5.72 12.99
N LYS A 88 6.52 -4.83 12.80
CA LYS A 88 6.49 -3.46 13.34
C LYS A 88 6.01 -2.49 12.27
N ILE A 89 5.47 -1.35 12.72
CA ILE A 89 5.24 -0.21 11.84
C ILE A 89 6.61 0.31 11.36
N PRO A 90 6.85 0.43 10.05
CA PRO A 90 8.08 0.98 9.49
C PRO A 90 8.45 2.35 10.02
N LEU A 91 9.71 2.55 10.41
CA LEU A 91 10.20 3.88 10.81
C LEU A 91 10.17 4.85 9.63
N SER A 92 10.31 4.33 8.40
CA SER A 92 10.21 5.10 7.16
C SER A 92 8.85 5.76 6.95
N LEU A 93 7.79 5.30 7.63
CA LEU A 93 6.49 5.97 7.63
C LEU A 93 6.61 7.44 8.10
N GLY A 94 7.51 7.71 9.04
CA GLY A 94 7.78 9.06 9.55
C GLY A 94 8.42 10.00 8.51
N LEU A 95 8.91 9.48 7.38
CA LEU A 95 9.41 10.30 6.27
C LEU A 95 8.27 10.93 5.46
N VAL A 96 7.05 10.38 5.53
CA VAL A 96 5.89 10.85 4.77
C VAL A 96 5.20 11.96 5.54
N GLN A 97 5.70 13.18 5.39
CA GLN A 97 5.26 14.34 6.17
C GLN A 97 3.83 14.82 5.86
N THR A 98 3.18 14.25 4.85
CA THR A 98 1.81 14.63 4.43
C THR A 98 0.71 13.78 5.04
N LEU A 99 1.05 12.77 5.86
CA LEU A 99 0.07 11.87 6.45
C LEU A 99 -0.89 12.59 7.39
N GLU A 100 -2.17 12.32 7.21
CA GLU A 100 -3.28 12.86 7.99
C GLU A 100 -3.98 11.74 8.76
N VAL A 101 -4.13 10.56 8.14
CA VAL A 101 -4.84 9.40 8.72
C VAL A 101 -4.05 8.12 8.47
N VAL A 102 -3.87 7.33 9.52
CA VAL A 102 -3.22 6.02 9.47
C VAL A 102 -4.05 5.00 10.24
N MET A 103 -4.36 3.86 9.61
CA MET A 103 -5.02 2.70 10.23
C MET A 103 -4.28 1.43 9.83
N PHE A 104 -3.98 0.57 10.80
CA PHE A 104 -3.30 -0.72 10.63
C PHE A 104 -4.17 -1.87 11.13
#